data_AF-A0A940K816-F1
#
_entry.id   AF-A0A940K816-F1
#
_cell.length_a   1.000
_cell.length_b   1.000
_cell.length_c   1.000
_cell.angle_alpha   90.00
_cell.angle_beta   90.00
_cell.angle_gamma   90.00
#
_symmetry.space_group_name_H-M   'P 1'
#
loop_
_entity.id
_entity.type
_entity.pdbx_description
1 polymer ?
#
loop_
_entity_poly.entity_id
_entity_poly.type
_entity_poly.pdbx_seq_one_letter_code
_entity_poly.pdbx_strand_id
1 'polypeptide(L)'
;MRRRIAPFAAGLVLLLSGCVAAAPAGGGEASPGPAGTPDAAQQEIDLSDFCEQASDVLSEVSNAGLGLWSERITPEDWHARILAASASADALLAVAPSGTEPAVQAVVDALAALPVVPEGDDPTEPAHQAFGRLRSICDDAGSELVVHAEWGG
;
A
#
# COMPACT_ATOMS: atom_id res chain seq x y z
N MET A 1 -30.06 24.72 37.06
CA MET A 1 -29.83 23.25 37.04
C MET A 1 -28.35 22.99 36.83
N ARG A 2 -27.76 22.14 37.67
CA ARG A 2 -26.34 21.76 37.67
C ARG A 2 -26.09 20.66 36.63
N ARG A 3 -24.93 20.68 35.96
CA ARG A 3 -23.93 19.59 35.98
C ARG A 3 -22.62 20.05 35.33
N ARG A 4 -21.55 19.89 36.09
CA ARG A 4 -20.13 19.95 35.71
C ARG A 4 -19.71 18.55 35.20
N ILE A 5 -18.63 18.46 34.43
CA ILE A 5 -17.42 17.63 34.63
C ILE A 5 -16.70 17.35 33.28
N ALA A 6 -15.51 17.96 33.16
CA ALA A 6 -14.17 17.54 32.72
C ALA A 6 -13.91 16.20 31.94
N PRO A 7 -12.72 16.06 31.30
CA PRO A 7 -12.43 15.17 30.17
C PRO A 7 -11.95 13.77 30.59
N PHE A 8 -12.19 12.77 29.73
CA PHE A 8 -11.63 11.43 29.88
C PHE A 8 -10.38 11.26 29.02
N ALA A 9 -9.22 11.25 29.70
CA ALA A 9 -8.07 10.48 29.31
C ALA A 9 -8.26 9.04 29.84
N ALA A 10 -8.12 8.05 28.97
CA ALA A 10 -7.89 6.64 29.27
C ALA A 10 -7.45 6.02 27.94
N GLY A 11 -6.32 5.34 27.78
CA GLY A 11 -5.47 4.64 28.74
C GLY A 11 -4.99 3.42 27.95
N LEU A 12 -3.77 3.47 27.44
CA LEU A 12 -3.13 2.41 26.68
C LEU A 12 -2.94 1.19 27.60
N VAL A 13 -3.71 0.12 27.39
CA VAL A 13 -3.53 -1.15 28.09
C VAL A 13 -2.67 -2.05 27.21
N LEU A 14 -1.38 -2.12 27.52
CA LEU A 14 -0.47 -3.14 26.99
C LEU A 14 -0.82 -4.49 27.64
N LEU A 15 -1.50 -5.36 26.88
CA LEU A 15 -1.73 -6.76 27.25
C LEU A 15 -0.46 -7.56 26.96
N LEU A 16 0.44 -7.60 27.95
CA LEU A 16 1.46 -8.64 28.11
C LEU A 16 0.75 -9.93 28.54
N SER A 17 0.46 -10.82 27.59
CA SER A 17 0.09 -12.21 27.90
C SER A 17 1.26 -13.12 27.57
N GLY A 18 2.19 -13.22 28.53
CA GLY A 18 3.23 -14.24 28.53
C GLY A 18 2.64 -15.58 28.97
N CYS A 19 2.73 -16.58 28.10
CA CYS A 19 2.82 -17.96 28.53
C CYS A 19 4.29 -18.24 28.85
N VAL A 20 4.59 -18.70 30.07
CA VAL A 20 5.46 -19.85 30.36
C VAL A 20 5.57 -20.01 31.88
N ALA A 21 5.34 -21.24 32.30
CA ALA A 21 5.36 -21.69 33.67
C ALA A 21 6.79 -21.87 34.21
N ALA A 22 6.86 -21.77 35.55
CA ALA A 22 7.81 -22.39 36.47
C ALA A 22 9.29 -21.92 36.45
N ALA A 23 9.67 -21.26 37.54
CA ALA A 23 11.05 -21.18 37.99
C ALA A 23 11.57 -22.57 38.43
N PRO A 24 12.88 -22.80 38.30
CA PRO A 24 13.64 -23.09 39.50
C PRO A 24 14.90 -22.23 39.63
N ALA A 25 15.22 -21.91 40.88
CA ALA A 25 16.46 -21.27 41.28
C ALA A 25 17.68 -22.16 40.99
N GLY A 26 18.76 -21.54 40.50
CA GLY A 26 20.07 -22.17 40.36
C GLY A 26 21.07 -21.14 39.83
N GLY A 27 22.08 -20.80 40.64
CA GLY A 27 23.14 -19.88 40.26
C GLY A 27 24.05 -20.43 39.16
N GLY A 28 24.62 -19.52 38.38
CA GLY A 28 25.64 -19.80 37.37
C GLY A 28 26.00 -18.52 36.60
N GLU A 29 27.26 -18.13 36.68
CA GLU A 29 27.90 -17.10 35.86
C GLU A 29 27.98 -17.49 34.37
N ALA A 30 28.30 -16.52 33.50
CA ALA A 30 28.37 -16.53 32.02
C ALA A 30 27.00 -16.28 31.33
N SER A 31 26.84 -15.41 30.33
CA SER A 31 27.73 -14.73 29.39
C SER A 31 26.91 -13.58 28.74
N PRO A 32 27.48 -12.47 28.24
CA PRO A 32 26.70 -11.52 27.44
C PRO A 32 26.33 -12.19 26.12
N GLY A 33 25.10 -12.70 26.02
CA GLY A 33 24.52 -13.17 24.77
C GLY A 33 24.51 -12.03 23.76
N PRO A 34 24.76 -12.32 22.47
CA PRO A 34 25.02 -11.30 21.46
C PRO A 34 23.84 -10.34 21.39
N ALA A 35 24.16 -9.04 21.31
CA ALA A 35 23.23 -8.02 20.87
C ALA A 35 22.50 -8.57 19.65
N GLY A 36 21.21 -8.88 19.83
CA GLY A 36 20.35 -9.26 18.73
C GLY A 36 20.49 -8.18 17.70
N THR A 37 21.02 -8.56 16.54
CA THR A 37 20.85 -7.84 15.28
C THR A 37 19.42 -7.28 15.26
N PRO A 38 19.20 -6.01 14.90
CA PRO A 38 17.85 -5.54 14.68
C PRO A 38 17.17 -6.56 13.76
N ASP A 39 16.04 -7.04 14.28
CA ASP A 39 15.24 -8.11 13.74
C ASP A 39 14.94 -7.79 12.26
N ALA A 40 15.53 -8.56 11.35
CA ALA A 40 15.21 -8.50 9.93
C ALA A 40 13.75 -8.91 9.65
N ALA A 41 12.95 -9.24 10.67
CA ALA A 41 11.52 -9.43 10.57
C ALA A 41 10.70 -8.13 10.77
N GLN A 42 11.33 -6.95 10.69
CA GLN A 42 10.60 -5.69 10.48
C GLN A 42 10.71 -5.25 9.02
N GLN A 43 9.61 -5.49 8.28
CA GLN A 43 9.23 -4.86 7.00
C GLN A 43 9.85 -5.42 5.72
N GLU A 44 9.91 -6.74 5.56
CA GLU A 44 9.75 -7.29 4.20
C GLU A 44 8.25 -7.46 4.00
N ILE A 45 7.61 -6.55 3.26
CA ILE A 45 6.30 -6.86 2.69
C ILE A 45 6.50 -8.08 1.80
N ASP A 46 5.73 -9.14 2.04
CA ASP A 46 5.75 -10.29 1.14
C ASP A 46 5.43 -9.78 -0.27
N LEU A 47 6.25 -10.15 -1.25
CA LEU A 47 6.12 -9.65 -2.61
C LEU A 47 4.69 -9.89 -3.17
N SER A 48 3.99 -10.91 -2.67
CA SER A 48 2.56 -11.13 -2.94
C SER A 48 1.68 -9.97 -2.45
N ASP A 49 1.80 -9.56 -1.20
CA ASP A 49 1.03 -8.45 -0.60
C ASP A 49 1.35 -7.11 -1.29
N PHE A 50 2.60 -6.94 -1.72
CA PHE A 50 3.01 -5.79 -2.52
C PHE A 50 2.33 -5.80 -3.90
N CYS A 51 2.30 -6.95 -4.58
CA CYS A 51 1.66 -7.10 -5.88
C CYS A 51 0.12 -6.96 -5.80
N GLU A 52 -0.50 -7.38 -4.69
CA GLU A 52 -1.93 -7.13 -4.44
C GLU A 52 -2.20 -5.62 -4.31
N GLN A 53 -1.42 -4.89 -3.51
CA GLN A 53 -1.55 -3.44 -3.40
C GLN A 53 -1.28 -2.72 -4.73
N ALA A 54 -0.29 -3.17 -5.51
CA ALA A 54 -0.04 -2.65 -6.85
C ALA A 54 -1.22 -2.92 -7.80
N SER A 55 -1.91 -4.05 -7.64
CA SER A 55 -3.13 -4.39 -8.39
C SER A 55 -4.27 -3.43 -8.07
N ASP A 56 -4.41 -3.01 -6.81
CA ASP A 56 -5.42 -2.02 -6.41
C ASP A 56 -5.18 -0.67 -7.09
N VAL A 57 -3.91 -0.19 -7.10
CA VAL A 57 -3.57 1.05 -7.80
C VAL A 57 -3.86 0.94 -9.30
N LEU A 58 -3.46 -0.17 -9.93
CA LEU A 58 -3.73 -0.41 -11.35
C LEU A 58 -5.24 -0.48 -11.63
N SER A 59 -6.02 -1.07 -10.72
CA SER A 59 -7.48 -1.18 -10.83
C SER A 59 -8.13 0.19 -10.78
N GLU A 60 -7.75 1.06 -9.85
CA GLU A 60 -8.27 2.42 -9.77
C GLU A 60 -8.01 3.22 -11.06
N VAL A 61 -6.78 3.17 -11.58
CA VAL A 61 -6.41 3.84 -12.82
C VAL A 61 -7.24 3.30 -13.99
N SER A 62 -7.35 1.98 -14.10
CA SER A 62 -8.10 1.34 -15.18
C SER A 62 -9.59 1.65 -15.11
N ASN A 63 -10.17 1.64 -13.91
CA ASN A 63 -11.57 1.99 -13.68
C ASN A 63 -11.85 3.46 -13.96
N ALA A 64 -10.91 4.34 -13.64
CA ALA A 64 -11.01 5.75 -13.97
C ALA A 64 -11.04 5.95 -15.51
N GLY A 65 -10.16 5.28 -16.25
CA GLY A 65 -10.11 5.36 -17.71
C GLY A 65 -11.38 4.82 -18.36
N LEU A 66 -11.78 3.59 -17.98
CA LEU A 66 -13.01 2.96 -18.46
C LEU A 66 -14.27 3.75 -18.07
N GLY A 67 -14.29 4.32 -16.87
CA GLY A 67 -15.38 5.17 -16.38
C GLY A 67 -15.58 6.41 -17.23
N LEU A 68 -14.49 7.07 -17.62
CA LEU A 68 -14.54 8.21 -18.54
C LEU A 68 -15.06 7.79 -19.93
N TRP A 69 -14.51 6.72 -20.49
CA TRP A 69 -14.86 6.25 -21.83
C TRP A 69 -16.32 5.81 -21.94
N SER A 70 -16.85 5.25 -20.85
CA SER A 70 -18.23 4.81 -20.78
C SER A 70 -19.19 5.90 -20.30
N GLU A 71 -18.71 7.14 -20.16
CA GLU A 71 -19.46 8.32 -19.67
C GLU A 71 -20.11 8.08 -18.29
N ARG A 72 -19.51 7.21 -17.47
CA ARG A 72 -20.03 6.82 -16.14
C ARG A 72 -19.51 7.67 -15.00
N ILE A 73 -18.39 8.36 -15.19
CA ILE A 73 -17.82 9.28 -14.20
C ILE A 73 -17.63 10.66 -14.83
N THR A 74 -17.74 11.71 -14.02
CA THR A 74 -17.45 13.07 -14.49
C THR A 74 -15.95 13.33 -14.52
N PRO A 75 -15.47 14.39 -15.19
CA PRO A 75 -14.07 14.80 -15.10
C PRO A 75 -13.59 15.06 -13.65
N GLU A 76 -14.47 15.56 -12.78
CA GLU A 76 -14.17 15.76 -11.36
C GLU A 76 -13.98 14.42 -10.62
N ASP A 77 -14.85 13.44 -10.89
CA ASP A 77 -14.75 12.10 -10.31
C ASP A 77 -13.51 11.35 -10.82
N TRP A 78 -13.16 11.53 -12.10
CA TRP A 78 -11.90 11.07 -12.66
C TRP A 78 -10.72 11.65 -11.88
N HIS A 79 -10.67 12.96 -11.69
CA HIS A 79 -9.55 13.60 -10.99
C HIS A 79 -9.43 13.10 -9.55
N ALA A 80 -10.56 12.93 -8.85
CA ALA A 80 -10.58 12.36 -7.51
C ALA A 80 -10.03 10.93 -7.47
N ARG A 81 -10.40 10.07 -8.44
CA ARG A 81 -9.85 8.70 -8.55
C ARG A 81 -8.35 8.71 -8.84
N ILE A 82 -7.87 9.57 -9.74
CA ILE A 82 -6.44 9.68 -10.02
C ILE A 82 -5.66 10.17 -8.80
N LEU A 83 -6.19 11.13 -8.03
CA LEU A 83 -5.56 11.55 -6.76
C LEU A 83 -5.49 10.41 -5.73
N ALA A 84 -6.55 9.60 -5.63
CA ALA A 84 -6.55 8.42 -4.76
C ALA A 84 -5.51 7.38 -5.22
N ALA A 85 -5.44 7.10 -6.52
CA ALA A 85 -4.43 6.20 -7.09
C ALA A 85 -3.00 6.71 -6.83
N SER A 86 -2.74 8.01 -7.01
CA SER A 86 -1.43 8.61 -6.70
C SER A 86 -1.06 8.45 -5.24
N ALA A 87 -1.99 8.72 -4.32
CA ALA A 87 -1.74 8.55 -2.89
C ALA A 87 -1.43 7.09 -2.52
N SER A 88 -2.11 6.13 -3.14
CA SER A 88 -1.83 4.70 -2.96
C SER A 88 -0.50 4.29 -3.58
N ALA A 89 -0.11 4.85 -4.73
CA ALA A 89 1.20 4.62 -5.34
C ALA A 89 2.35 5.19 -4.49
N ASP A 90 2.17 6.36 -3.88
CA ASP A 90 3.12 6.94 -2.92
C ASP A 90 3.27 6.06 -1.67
N ALA A 91 2.14 5.53 -1.16
CA ALA A 91 2.16 4.60 -0.05
C ALA A 91 2.88 3.29 -0.42
N LEU A 92 2.64 2.76 -1.61
CA LEU A 92 3.31 1.58 -2.14
C LEU A 92 4.82 1.81 -2.28
N LEU A 93 5.24 2.99 -2.74
CA LEU A 93 6.65 3.35 -2.86
C LEU A 93 7.35 3.37 -1.51
N ALA A 94 6.67 3.87 -0.46
CA ALA A 94 7.23 3.94 0.89
C ALA A 94 7.52 2.56 1.50
N VAL A 95 6.91 1.51 0.98
CA VAL A 95 7.03 0.13 1.46
C VAL A 95 7.53 -0.85 0.40
N ALA A 96 8.00 -0.32 -0.73
CA ALA A 96 8.41 -1.11 -1.88
C ALA A 96 9.57 -2.06 -1.51
N PRO A 97 9.47 -3.37 -1.80
CA PRO A 97 10.57 -4.31 -1.63
C PRO A 97 11.81 -3.88 -2.43
N SER A 98 12.98 -4.23 -1.91
CA SER A 98 14.25 -3.88 -2.55
C SER A 98 14.32 -4.36 -3.99
N GLY A 99 14.64 -3.45 -4.91
CA GLY A 99 14.72 -3.69 -6.35
C GLY A 99 13.45 -3.34 -7.12
N THR A 100 12.33 -3.08 -6.43
CA THR A 100 11.05 -2.69 -7.06
C THR A 100 10.83 -1.19 -7.08
N GLU A 101 11.57 -0.41 -6.28
CA GLU A 101 11.40 1.02 -6.09
C GLU A 101 11.44 1.81 -7.41
N PRO A 102 12.37 1.53 -8.36
CA PRO A 102 12.38 2.24 -9.63
C PRO A 102 11.13 1.99 -10.49
N ALA A 103 10.49 0.83 -10.33
CA ALA A 103 9.26 0.49 -11.05
C ALA A 103 8.04 1.18 -10.41
N VAL A 104 7.97 1.24 -9.08
CA VAL A 104 6.92 1.99 -8.38
C VAL A 104 7.06 3.49 -8.61
N GLN A 105 8.28 4.04 -8.59
CA GLN A 105 8.52 5.44 -8.89
C GLN A 105 8.06 5.81 -10.30
N ALA A 106 8.27 4.94 -11.29
CA ALA A 106 7.77 5.18 -12.65
C ALA A 106 6.23 5.28 -12.71
N VAL A 107 5.52 4.51 -11.88
CA VAL A 107 4.06 4.62 -11.75
C VAL A 107 3.68 5.94 -11.10
N VAL A 108 4.33 6.34 -9.99
CA VAL A 108 4.09 7.63 -9.33
C VAL A 108 4.28 8.79 -10.32
N ASP A 109 5.39 8.76 -11.07
CA ASP A 109 5.71 9.80 -12.07
C ASP A 109 4.65 9.83 -13.20
N ALA A 110 4.19 8.67 -13.65
CA ALA A 110 3.17 8.59 -14.69
C ALA A 110 1.81 9.11 -14.20
N LEU A 111 1.40 8.79 -12.96
CA LEU A 111 0.17 9.31 -12.36
C LEU A 111 0.22 10.82 -12.14
N ALA A 112 1.37 11.35 -11.71
CA ALA A 112 1.58 12.78 -11.56
C ALA A 112 1.55 13.54 -12.90
N ALA A 113 1.85 12.86 -14.01
CA ALA A 113 1.80 13.43 -15.35
C ALA A 113 0.39 13.41 -15.98
N LEU A 114 -0.58 12.72 -15.37
CA LEU A 114 -1.94 12.67 -15.89
C LEU A 114 -2.62 14.05 -15.82
N PRO A 115 -3.37 14.44 -16.86
CA PRO A 115 -4.01 15.74 -16.87
C PRO A 115 -5.20 15.78 -15.91
N VAL A 116 -5.41 16.93 -15.28
CA VAL A 116 -6.57 17.18 -14.40
C VAL A 116 -7.88 17.04 -15.18
N VAL A 117 -7.89 17.55 -16.42
CA VAL A 117 -8.99 17.37 -17.36
C VAL A 117 -8.54 16.31 -18.37
N PRO A 118 -9.24 15.16 -18.47
CA PRO A 118 -8.86 14.10 -19.40
C PRO A 118 -9.02 14.59 -20.84
N GLU A 119 -8.01 14.36 -21.66
CA GLU A 119 -8.00 14.68 -23.09
C GLU A 119 -7.49 13.48 -23.90
N GLY A 120 -7.93 13.37 -25.15
CA GLY A 120 -7.54 12.27 -26.04
C GLY A 120 -8.35 10.99 -25.86
N ASP A 121 -7.96 9.97 -26.61
CA ASP A 121 -8.67 8.69 -26.61
C ASP A 121 -8.40 7.93 -25.31
N ASP A 122 -7.15 7.69 -24.90
CA ASP A 122 -6.79 7.03 -23.63
C ASP A 122 -5.90 7.92 -22.74
N PRO A 123 -6.46 8.67 -21.76
CA PRO A 123 -5.64 9.46 -20.87
C PRO A 123 -4.83 8.60 -19.90
N THR A 124 -5.19 7.33 -19.67
CA THR A 124 -4.50 6.42 -18.71
C THR A 124 -3.32 5.66 -19.30
N GLU A 125 -3.15 5.66 -20.62
CA GLU A 125 -2.13 4.85 -21.31
C GLU A 125 -0.72 4.99 -20.71
N PRO A 126 -0.20 6.20 -20.40
CA PRO A 126 1.13 6.34 -19.82
C PRO A 126 1.27 5.64 -18.45
N ALA A 127 0.22 5.67 -17.63
CA ALA A 127 0.20 4.98 -16.35
C ALA A 127 0.19 3.45 -16.55
N HIS A 128 -0.60 2.92 -17.49
CA HIS A 128 -0.59 1.49 -17.82
C HIS A 128 0.76 1.01 -18.34
N GLN A 129 1.45 1.83 -19.15
CA GLN A 129 2.79 1.52 -19.61
C GLN A 129 3.80 1.46 -18.45
N ALA A 130 3.70 2.36 -17.47
CA ALA A 130 4.54 2.35 -16.28
C ALA A 130 4.32 1.09 -15.42
N PHE A 131 3.08 0.62 -15.30
CA PHE A 131 2.76 -0.65 -14.63
C PHE A 131 3.34 -1.88 -15.32
N GLY A 132 3.70 -1.81 -16.61
CA GLY A 132 4.26 -2.95 -17.34
C GLY A 132 5.51 -3.54 -16.68
N ARG A 133 6.35 -2.70 -16.06
CA ARG A 133 7.53 -3.17 -15.33
C ARG A 133 7.19 -3.85 -14.01
N LEU A 134 6.24 -3.30 -13.25
CA LEU A 134 5.74 -3.93 -12.02
C LEU A 134 5.06 -5.27 -12.32
N ARG A 135 4.29 -5.34 -13.41
CA ARG A 135 3.65 -6.59 -13.85
C ARG A 135 4.69 -7.68 -14.08
N SER A 136 5.75 -7.40 -14.83
CA SER A 136 6.83 -8.37 -15.05
C SER A 136 7.49 -8.84 -13.75
N ILE A 137 7.70 -7.93 -12.78
CA ILE A 137 8.29 -8.27 -11.47
C ILE A 137 7.36 -9.20 -10.69
N CYS A 138 6.08 -8.87 -10.64
CA CYS A 138 5.07 -9.68 -9.96
C CYS A 138 4.93 -11.06 -10.63
N ASP A 139 4.86 -11.11 -11.96
CA ASP A 139 4.71 -12.36 -12.72
C ASP A 139 5.92 -13.30 -12.48
N ASP A 140 7.15 -12.77 -12.47
CA ASP A 140 8.36 -13.53 -12.16
C ASP A 140 8.37 -14.09 -10.73
N ALA A 141 7.65 -13.43 -9.82
CA ALA A 141 7.44 -13.85 -8.44
C ALA A 141 6.23 -14.79 -8.25
N GLY A 142 5.50 -15.10 -9.33
CA GLY A 142 4.31 -15.94 -9.29
C GLY A 142 3.05 -15.24 -8.77
N SER A 143 3.04 -13.90 -8.75
CA SER A 143 1.88 -13.08 -8.40
C SER A 143 1.41 -12.29 -9.62
N GLU A 144 0.13 -12.32 -9.96
CA GLU A 144 -0.37 -11.57 -11.12
C GLU A 144 -0.87 -10.18 -10.69
N LEU A 145 -0.56 -9.15 -11.47
CA LEU A 145 -1.25 -7.86 -11.31
C LEU A 145 -2.63 -7.93 -11.96
N VAL A 146 -3.67 -7.96 -11.13
CA VAL A 146 -5.07 -8.12 -11.57
C VAL A 146 -5.77 -6.77 -11.62
N VAL A 147 -6.55 -6.54 -12.68
CA VAL A 147 -7.48 -5.40 -12.74
C VAL A 147 -8.83 -5.84 -12.22
N HIS A 148 -9.21 -5.36 -11.04
CA HIS A 148 -10.54 -5.51 -10.47
C HIS A 148 -11.45 -4.45 -11.06
N ALA A 149 -12.08 -4.80 -12.18
CA ALA A 149 -12.97 -3.90 -12.88
C ALA A 149 -14.30 -3.70 -12.12
N GLU A 150 -14.56 -2.47 -11.69
CA GLU A 150 -15.78 -2.09 -10.98
C GLU A 150 -16.89 -1.74 -11.98
N TRP A 151 -17.58 -2.76 -12.50
CA TRP A 151 -18.70 -2.56 -13.41
C TRP A 151 -20.01 -2.28 -12.65
N GLY A 152 -20.13 -1.18 -11.91
CA GLY A 152 -21.37 -0.85 -11.20
C GLY A 152 -21.47 0.61 -10.76
N GLY A 153 -22.54 1.29 -11.18
CA GLY A 153 -22.91 2.64 -10.72
C GLY A 153 -23.79 2.65 -9.47
#